data_AF-A3QCX8-F1
#
_entry.id   AF-A3QCX8-F1
#
_cell.length_a   1.000
_cell.length_b   1.000
_cell.length_c   1.000
_cell.angle_alpha   90.00
_cell.angle_beta   90.00
_cell.angle_gamma   90.00
#
_symmetry.space_group_name_H-M   'P 1'
#
loop_
_entity.id
_entity.type
_entity.pdbx_description
1 polymer ?
#
loop_
_entity_poly.entity_id
_entity_poly.type
_entity_poly.pdbx_seq_one_letter_code
_entity_poly.pdbx_strand_id
1 'polypeptide(L)'
;MSSELRVMLGNASANGSQSLLQVIEMSVVEKRKRLRWQEQDMETREIIGQWIDERPSLGDKITLYRQGDKLFLETWYNDGCHSFDEMQATRLDNGLKLEDLGGNLFGEYFLLSDDNNLQFCNSSECFYTAKRAA
;
A
#
# COMPACT_ATOMS: atom_id res chain seq x y z
N MET A 1 -10.73 -8.63 45.67
CA MET A 1 -9.96 -7.38 45.84
C MET A 1 -8.52 -7.80 46.11
N SER A 2 -7.50 -7.56 45.30
CA SER A 2 -7.32 -6.72 44.11
C SER A 2 -6.36 -7.44 43.17
N SER A 3 -6.61 -7.34 41.86
CA SER A 3 -5.79 -7.97 40.81
C SER A 3 -4.53 -7.13 40.57
N GLU A 4 -3.37 -7.77 40.76
CA GLU A 4 -2.09 -7.26 40.28
C GLU A 4 -1.94 -7.60 38.80
N LEU A 5 -2.05 -6.60 37.94
CA LEU A 5 -1.53 -6.63 36.57
C LEU A 5 -0.77 -5.34 36.33
N ARG A 6 0.47 -5.34 36.82
CA ARG A 6 1.46 -4.30 36.56
C ARG A 6 2.64 -4.93 35.84
N VAL A 7 2.47 -5.22 34.55
CA VAL A 7 3.57 -5.70 33.71
C VAL A 7 3.43 -5.11 32.30
N MET A 8 4.40 -4.26 31.96
CA MET A 8 4.78 -3.75 30.63
C MET A 8 3.89 -2.69 29.94
N LEU A 9 3.89 -1.46 30.47
CA LEU A 9 3.77 -0.24 29.65
C LEU A 9 5.10 0.54 29.69
N GLY A 10 6.16 -0.13 29.26
CA GLY A 10 7.48 0.47 29.07
C GLY A 10 7.78 0.61 27.59
N ASN A 11 7.77 1.85 27.10
CA ASN A 11 8.33 2.31 25.83
C ASN A 11 7.61 1.88 24.54
N ALA A 12 6.44 2.46 24.29
CA ALA A 12 5.95 2.69 22.92
C ALA A 12 5.82 4.19 22.70
N SER A 13 6.40 4.67 21.60
CA SER A 13 6.38 6.05 21.11
C SER A 13 5.02 6.74 21.34
N ALA A 14 5.05 7.93 21.94
CA ALA A 14 3.89 8.68 22.44
C ALA A 14 2.78 8.97 21.40
N ASN A 15 3.02 8.69 20.11
CA ASN A 15 2.08 8.93 19.02
C ASN A 15 1.10 7.76 18.77
N GLY A 16 1.48 6.51 19.11
CA GLY A 16 0.65 5.33 18.84
C GLY A 16 -0.49 5.13 19.85
N SER A 17 -0.26 5.46 21.11
CA SER A 17 -1.24 5.28 22.20
C SER A 17 -2.42 6.26 22.11
N GLN A 18 -2.20 7.46 21.59
CA GLN A 18 -3.26 8.47 21.41
C GLN A 18 -4.24 8.08 20.29
N SER A 19 -3.76 7.48 19.21
CA SER A 19 -4.58 6.99 18.09
C SER A 19 -5.49 5.83 18.53
N LEU A 20 -4.96 4.87 19.31
CA LEU A 20 -5.73 3.73 19.80
C LEU A 20 -6.82 4.13 20.81
N LEU A 21 -6.52 5.06 21.73
CA LEU A 21 -7.51 5.58 22.68
C LEU A 21 -8.66 6.31 21.97
N GLN A 22 -8.35 7.15 20.97
CA GLN A 22 -9.37 7.79 20.15
C GLN A 22 -10.29 6.79 19.46
N VAL A 23 -9.75 5.68 18.95
CA VAL A 23 -10.56 4.64 18.29
C VAL A 23 -11.47 3.91 19.28
N ILE A 24 -10.99 3.64 20.50
CA ILE A 24 -11.80 2.97 21.55
C ILE A 24 -12.97 3.86 21.97
N GLU A 25 -12.73 5.16 22.16
CA GLU A 25 -13.72 6.15 22.62
C GLU A 25 -14.78 6.51 21.56
N MET A 26 -14.55 6.23 20.28
CA MET A 26 -15.56 6.48 19.23
C MET A 26 -16.85 5.69 19.47
N SER A 27 -17.98 6.36 19.22
CA SER A 27 -19.30 5.74 19.27
C SER A 27 -19.43 4.64 18.20
N VAL A 28 -20.32 3.67 18.46
CA VAL A 28 -20.63 2.61 17.48
C VAL A 28 -21.13 3.19 16.15
N VAL A 29 -21.80 4.36 16.19
CA VAL A 29 -22.30 5.06 15.00
C VAL A 29 -21.14 5.61 14.16
N GLU A 30 -20.14 6.23 14.79
CA GLU A 30 -18.96 6.76 14.09
C GLU A 30 -18.09 5.65 13.53
N LYS A 31 -17.90 4.55 14.28
CA LYS A 31 -17.22 3.34 13.81
C LYS A 31 -17.90 2.79 12.55
N ARG A 32 -19.23 2.67 12.54
CA ARG A 32 -20.01 2.21 11.37
C ARG A 32 -19.91 3.16 10.19
N LYS A 33 -19.93 4.49 10.41
CA LYS A 33 -19.75 5.47 9.34
C LYS A 33 -18.37 5.35 8.69
N ARG A 34 -17.30 5.18 9.48
CA ARG A 34 -15.94 4.95 8.94
C ARG A 34 -15.82 3.66 8.13
N LEU A 35 -16.43 2.57 8.60
CA LEU A 35 -16.46 1.30 7.83
C LEU A 35 -17.19 1.47 6.49
N ARG A 36 -18.31 2.20 6.47
CA ARG A 36 -19.03 2.50 5.22
C ARG A 36 -18.26 3.39 4.25
N TRP A 37 -17.42 4.30 4.76
CA TRP A 37 -16.55 5.11 3.92
C TRP A 37 -15.46 4.27 3.26
N GLN A 38 -14.87 3.31 4.00
CA GLN A 38 -13.97 2.31 3.42
C GLN A 38 -14.66 1.46 2.34
N GLU A 39 -15.91 1.02 2.56
CA GLU A 39 -16.68 0.26 1.56
C GLU A 39 -16.98 1.10 0.29
N GLN A 40 -17.40 2.36 0.44
CA GLN A 40 -17.65 3.25 -0.70
C GLN A 40 -16.37 3.63 -1.46
N ASP A 41 -15.25 3.82 -0.76
CA ASP A 41 -13.95 4.04 -1.40
C ASP A 41 -13.50 2.83 -2.22
N MET A 42 -13.84 1.60 -1.80
CA MET A 42 -13.55 0.40 -2.57
C MET A 42 -14.39 0.29 -3.86
N GLU A 43 -15.65 0.75 -3.86
CA GLU A 43 -16.53 0.71 -5.05
C GLU A 43 -16.07 1.65 -6.19
N THR A 44 -15.19 2.61 -5.92
CA THR A 44 -14.71 3.59 -6.91
C THR A 44 -13.35 3.28 -7.51
N ARG A 45 -12.72 2.15 -7.12
CA ARG A 45 -11.39 1.77 -7.58
C ARG A 45 -11.45 1.05 -8.92
N GLU A 46 -10.84 1.65 -9.94
CA GLU A 46 -10.56 1.01 -11.22
C GLU A 46 -9.24 0.23 -11.12
N ILE A 47 -9.25 -1.06 -11.43
CA ILE A 47 -8.02 -1.85 -11.53
C ILE A 47 -7.36 -1.57 -12.87
N ILE A 48 -6.17 -0.96 -12.86
CA ILE A 48 -5.36 -0.74 -14.08
C ILE A 48 -4.65 -2.03 -14.48
N GLY A 49 -4.12 -2.76 -13.49
CA GLY A 49 -3.43 -4.00 -13.73
C GLY A 49 -3.06 -4.75 -12.47
N GLN A 50 -2.74 -6.03 -12.67
CA GLN A 50 -2.36 -6.96 -11.62
C GLN A 50 -1.14 -7.75 -12.08
N TRP A 51 -0.20 -7.92 -11.17
CA TRP A 51 1.06 -8.61 -11.41
C TRP A 51 1.45 -9.46 -10.20
N ILE A 52 2.36 -10.39 -10.45
CA ILE A 52 2.95 -11.28 -9.45
C ILE A 52 4.46 -11.12 -9.54
N ASP A 53 5.07 -10.85 -8.39
CA ASP A 53 6.51 -10.91 -8.21
C ASP A 53 6.94 -12.37 -7.98
N GLU A 54 7.40 -13.00 -9.06
CA GLU A 54 7.88 -14.40 -9.05
C GLU A 54 9.36 -14.52 -8.66
N ARG A 55 10.00 -13.47 -8.12
CA ARG A 55 11.35 -13.61 -7.56
C ARG A 55 11.33 -14.70 -6.47
N PRO A 56 12.40 -15.53 -6.37
CA PRO A 56 12.41 -16.65 -5.43
C PRO A 56 12.02 -16.19 -4.02
N SER A 57 11.09 -16.92 -3.39
CA SER A 57 10.56 -16.70 -2.03
C SER A 57 9.64 -15.49 -1.79
N LEU A 58 9.38 -14.62 -2.77
CA LEU A 58 8.47 -13.47 -2.60
C LEU A 58 7.02 -13.79 -2.95
N GLY A 59 6.73 -14.11 -4.23
CA GLY A 59 5.37 -14.44 -4.66
C GLY A 59 4.34 -13.31 -4.48
N ASP A 60 4.81 -12.07 -4.30
CA ASP A 60 3.98 -10.94 -3.90
C ASP A 60 2.98 -10.60 -5.01
N LYS A 61 1.73 -10.33 -4.64
CA LYS A 61 0.70 -9.90 -5.59
C LYS A 61 0.61 -8.39 -5.58
N ILE A 62 0.78 -7.79 -6.74
CA ILE A 62 0.81 -6.34 -6.90
C ILE A 62 -0.39 -5.92 -7.72
N THR A 63 -1.18 -4.99 -7.20
CA THR A 63 -2.32 -4.40 -7.91
C THR A 63 -2.18 -2.89 -7.97
N LEU A 64 -2.33 -2.31 -9.16
CA LEU A 64 -2.38 -0.87 -9.35
C LEU A 64 -3.83 -0.44 -9.56
N TYR A 65 -4.29 0.46 -8.70
CA TYR A 65 -5.62 1.04 -8.74
C TYR A 65 -5.57 2.50 -9.18
N ARG A 66 -6.64 2.93 -9.86
CA ARG A 66 -7.00 4.34 -10.00
C ARG A 66 -8.23 4.63 -9.16
N GLN A 67 -8.15 5.71 -8.39
CA GLN A 67 -9.30 6.23 -7.64
C GLN A 67 -9.37 7.75 -7.85
N GLY A 68 -10.29 8.18 -8.71
CA GLY A 68 -10.31 9.55 -9.21
C GLY A 68 -9.03 9.88 -9.99
N ASP A 69 -8.36 10.97 -9.63
CA ASP A 69 -7.10 11.42 -10.26
C ASP A 69 -5.84 10.82 -9.61
N LYS A 70 -6.01 9.94 -8.62
CA LYS A 70 -4.91 9.35 -7.85
C LYS A 70 -4.67 7.91 -8.25
N LEU A 71 -3.42 7.48 -8.09
CA LEU A 71 -2.98 6.11 -8.30
C LEU A 71 -2.52 5.52 -6.98
N PHE A 72 -2.88 4.26 -6.74
CA PHE A 72 -2.51 3.53 -5.54
C PHE A 72 -1.93 2.17 -5.92
N LEU A 73 -0.80 1.81 -5.32
CA LEU A 73 -0.19 0.51 -5.48
C LEU A 73 -0.44 -0.30 -4.20
N GLU A 74 -1.04 -1.48 -4.36
CA GLU A 74 -1.21 -2.44 -3.28
C GLU A 74 -0.32 -3.64 -3.53
N THR A 75 0.45 -4.01 -2.51
CA THR A 75 1.28 -5.21 -2.54
C THR A 75 0.86 -6.15 -1.43
N TRP A 76 0.39 -7.34 -1.77
CA TRP A 76 0.11 -8.42 -0.83
C TRP A 76 1.31 -9.34 -0.75
N TYR A 77 1.93 -9.38 0.41
CA TYR A 77 3.09 -10.22 0.69
C TYR A 77 2.65 -11.62 1.14
N ASN A 78 3.54 -12.59 0.96
CA ASN A 78 3.29 -13.98 1.36
C ASN A 78 3.10 -14.19 2.87
N ASP A 79 3.54 -13.25 3.70
CA ASP A 79 3.34 -13.28 5.16
C ASP A 79 1.93 -12.82 5.59
N GLY A 80 1.09 -12.41 4.64
CA GLY A 80 -0.25 -11.89 4.87
C GLY A 80 -0.30 -10.41 5.21
N CYS A 81 0.85 -9.73 5.30
CA CYS A 81 0.91 -8.29 5.34
C CYS A 81 0.57 -7.71 3.96
N HIS A 82 0.15 -6.45 3.93
CA HIS A 82 0.05 -5.70 2.69
C HIS A 82 0.50 -4.26 2.87
N SER A 83 0.96 -3.66 1.78
CA SER A 83 1.17 -2.22 1.64
C SER A 83 0.07 -1.64 0.75
N PHE A 84 -0.29 -0.38 0.98
CA PHE A 84 -1.24 0.36 0.16
C PHE A 84 -0.78 1.82 0.09
N ASP A 85 -0.08 2.13 -1.00
CA ASP A 85 0.74 3.33 -1.11
C ASP A 85 0.21 4.23 -2.24
N GLU A 86 0.16 5.55 -2.01
CA GLU A 86 -0.24 6.51 -3.03
C GLU A 86 0.95 6.83 -3.94
N MET A 87 0.76 6.72 -5.25
CA MET A 87 1.83 6.86 -6.23
C MET A 87 1.79 8.23 -6.92
N GLN A 88 2.91 8.92 -6.93
CA GLN A 88 3.18 10.00 -7.87
C GLN A 88 3.49 9.41 -9.24
N ALA A 89 2.69 9.81 -10.22
CA ALA A 89 2.84 9.33 -11.59
C ALA A 89 3.41 10.40 -12.51
N THR A 90 4.49 10.05 -13.20
CA THR A 90 5.14 10.90 -14.20
C THR A 90 5.13 10.20 -15.55
N ARG A 91 4.54 10.83 -16.57
CA ARG A 91 4.52 10.27 -17.92
C ARG A 91 5.92 10.39 -18.53
N LEU A 92 6.41 9.27 -19.06
CA LEU A 92 7.67 9.16 -19.81
C LEU A 92 7.37 8.69 -21.25
N ASP A 93 8.37 8.75 -22.12
CA ASP A 93 8.24 8.29 -23.51
C ASP A 93 7.95 6.78 -23.62
N ASN A 94 8.37 6.00 -22.63
CA ASN A 94 8.24 4.54 -22.59
C ASN A 94 7.18 4.03 -21.60
N GLY A 95 6.34 4.92 -21.04
CA GLY A 95 5.27 4.53 -20.13
C GLY A 95 5.03 5.51 -19.00
N LEU A 96 4.63 4.99 -17.85
CA LEU A 96 4.30 5.75 -16.65
C LEU A 96 5.23 5.36 -15.51
N LYS A 97 6.04 6.32 -15.06
CA LYS A 97 6.87 6.17 -13.87
C LYS A 97 6.01 6.39 -12.64
N LEU A 98 6.06 5.46 -11.69
CA LEU A 98 5.30 5.46 -10.44
C LEU A 98 6.27 5.48 -9.26
N GLU A 99 6.18 6.53 -8.45
CA GLU A 99 7.01 6.74 -7.27
C GLU A 99 6.12 6.87 -6.03
N ASP A 100 6.47 6.23 -4.92
CA ASP A 100 5.71 6.37 -3.68
C ASP A 100 5.78 7.82 -3.16
N LEU A 101 4.62 8.44 -2.94
CA LEU A 101 4.51 9.78 -2.36
C LEU A 101 4.95 9.83 -0.88
N GLY A 102 4.86 8.70 -0.17
CA GLY A 102 5.40 8.53 1.19
C GLY A 102 6.92 8.68 1.28
N GLY A 103 7.58 8.68 0.13
CA GLY A 103 9.00 8.93 -0.03
C GLY A 103 9.76 7.65 -0.37
N ASN A 104 10.82 7.83 -1.13
CA ASN A 104 11.64 6.74 -1.63
C ASN A 104 13.11 7.09 -1.37
N LEU A 105 13.68 6.48 -0.34
CA LEU A 105 15.03 6.80 0.13
C LEU A 105 16.13 6.25 -0.77
N PHE A 106 15.80 5.29 -1.64
CA PHE A 106 16.77 4.52 -2.43
C PHE A 106 16.63 4.74 -3.93
N GLY A 107 15.67 5.57 -4.37
CA GLY A 107 15.45 5.88 -5.78
C GLY A 107 14.82 4.73 -6.58
N GLU A 108 14.19 3.77 -5.89
CA GLU A 108 13.47 2.65 -6.49
C GLU A 108 12.07 3.06 -6.97
N TYR A 109 11.74 2.80 -8.22
CA TYR A 109 10.44 3.17 -8.78
C TYR A 109 9.88 2.05 -9.63
N PHE A 110 8.58 2.12 -9.88
CA PHE A 110 7.93 1.21 -10.82
C PHE A 110 7.75 1.91 -12.17
N LEU A 111 8.02 1.20 -13.26
CA LEU A 111 7.71 1.65 -14.60
C LEU A 111 6.58 0.79 -15.15
N LEU A 112 5.42 1.39 -15.36
CA LEU A 112 4.33 0.79 -16.11
C LEU A 112 4.50 1.13 -17.59
N SER A 113 5.01 0.18 -18.35
CA SER A 113 5.13 0.32 -19.81
C SER A 113 3.77 0.41 -20.50
N ASP A 114 3.73 0.97 -21.71
CA ASP A 114 2.49 1.05 -22.50
C ASP A 114 1.92 -0.33 -22.88
N ASP A 115 2.74 -1.38 -22.84
CA ASP A 115 2.33 -2.79 -23.01
C ASP A 115 1.76 -3.42 -21.72
N ASN A 116 1.50 -2.64 -20.68
CA ASN A 116 1.05 -3.09 -19.36
C ASN A 116 2.01 -4.04 -18.62
N ASN A 117 3.31 -3.98 -18.93
CA ASN A 117 4.32 -4.62 -18.08
C ASN A 117 4.71 -3.67 -16.94
N LEU A 118 4.76 -4.22 -15.73
CA LEU A 118 5.23 -3.51 -14.54
C LEU A 118 6.69 -3.89 -14.27
N GLN A 119 7.58 -2.92 -14.32
CA GLN A 119 9.02 -3.12 -14.12
C GLN A 119 9.47 -2.45 -12.82
N PHE A 120 10.41 -3.08 -12.14
CA PHE A 120 11.10 -2.53 -10.98
C PHE A 120 12.41 -1.93 -11.45
N CYS A 121 12.60 -0.67 -11.13
CA CYS A 121 13.74 0.11 -11.59
C CYS A 121 14.37 0.88 -10.44
N ASN A 122 15.65 1.20 -10.60
CA ASN A 122 16.38 2.12 -9.74
C ASN A 122 16.99 3.24 -10.61
N SER A 123 17.88 4.05 -10.02
CA SER A 123 18.55 5.14 -10.73
C SER A 123 19.45 4.69 -11.89
N SER A 124 19.84 3.43 -11.95
CA SER A 124 20.76 2.88 -12.97
C SER A 124 20.04 2.08 -14.05
N GLU A 125 19.11 1.21 -13.67
CA GLU A 125 18.45 0.29 -14.60
C GLU A 125 17.10 -0.25 -14.08
N CYS A 126 16.35 -0.89 -14.97
CA CYS A 126 15.21 -1.74 -14.63
C CYS A 126 15.66 -3.19 -14.49
N PHE A 127 15.69 -3.70 -13.27
CA PHE A 127 16.34 -4.98 -12.93
C PHE A 127 15.37 -6.17 -12.92
N TYR A 128 14.06 -5.91 -12.89
CA TYR A 128 13.05 -6.98 -12.86
C TYR A 128 11.74 -6.53 -13.51
N THR A 129 11.02 -7.48 -14.14
CA THR A 129 9.69 -7.26 -14.69
C THR A 129 8.73 -8.25 -14.03
N ALA A 130 7.70 -7.72 -13.36
CA ALA A 130 6.66 -8.52 -12.73
C ALA A 130 5.85 -9.26 -13.80
N LYS A 131 5.42 -10.47 -13.47
CA LYS A 131 4.58 -11.24 -14.39
C LYS A 131 3.14 -10.80 -14.25
N ARG A 132 2.47 -10.53 -15.36
CA ARG A 132 1.05 -10.19 -15.34
C ARG A 132 0.23 -11.34 -14.76
N ALA A 133 -0.66 -11.02 -13.80
CA ALA A 133 -1.65 -11.97 -13.33
C ALA A 133 -2.63 -12.24 -14.48
N ALA A 134 -2.83 -13.52 -14.81
CA ALA A 134 -3.68 -13.95 -15.93
C ALA A 134 -5.17 -13.74 -15.64
#